data_AF-A0A1C6TQP7-F1
#
_entry.id   AF-A0A1C6TQP7-F1
#
_cell.length_a   1.000
_cell.length_b   1.000
_cell.length_c   1.000
_cell.angle_alpha   90.00
_cell.angle_beta   90.00
_cell.angle_gamma   90.00
#
_symmetry.space_group_name_H-M   'P 1'
#
loop_
_entity.id
_entity.type
_entity.pdbx_description
1 polymer ?
#
loop_
_entity_poly.entity_id
_entity_poly.type
_entity_poly.pdbx_seq_one_letter_code
_entity_poly.pdbx_strand_id
1 'polypeptide(L)'
;MTSGRETTEVDPVVFRAVYDSPASLPGRHRWTTPEHDVRRLEKLLNMPPRSIGAPLWVSGDEPDCPKCGRRMSWYDIVASALHGVHEPAMIARVILGDRKYVNTEVPDAIPGVYCSDCRSPIEGLRSFKCHNWAYTFESLEEVVERMTGGRAQPAPRRPADAAEPPAP
;
A
#
# COMPACT_ATOMS: atom_id res chain seq x y z
N MET A 1 19.01 23.09 -18.40
CA MET A 1 17.58 23.26 -18.18
C MET A 1 17.06 21.93 -17.66
N THR A 2 16.80 21.82 -16.36
CA THR A 2 16.25 20.60 -15.76
C THR A 2 14.75 20.60 -16.07
N SER A 3 14.38 19.97 -17.18
CA SER A 3 12.98 19.65 -17.45
C SER A 3 12.45 18.87 -16.26
N GLY A 4 11.41 19.40 -15.62
CA GLY A 4 10.84 18.81 -14.42
C GLY A 4 10.34 17.41 -14.73
N ARG A 5 10.76 16.43 -13.92
CA ARG A 5 10.17 15.10 -13.87
C ARG A 5 8.68 15.26 -13.57
N GLU A 6 7.85 15.11 -14.58
CA GLU A 6 6.43 15.49 -14.48
C GLU A 6 5.56 14.25 -14.26
N THR A 7 4.82 14.27 -13.15
CA THR A 7 3.74 13.32 -12.92
C THR A 7 2.46 13.98 -13.41
N THR A 8 1.82 13.39 -14.41
CA THR A 8 0.61 13.95 -15.02
C THR A 8 -0.61 13.13 -14.61
N GLU A 9 -1.69 13.82 -14.22
CA GLU A 9 -2.99 13.20 -14.04
C GLU A 9 -3.57 12.87 -15.42
N VAL A 10 -4.04 11.64 -15.61
CA VAL A 10 -4.60 11.17 -16.88
C VAL A 10 -5.98 10.59 -16.68
N ASP A 11 -6.76 10.51 -17.76
CA ASP A 11 -8.03 9.79 -17.76
C ASP A 11 -7.84 8.26 -17.63
N PRO A 12 -8.83 7.53 -17.08
CA PRO A 12 -8.80 6.07 -16.95
C PRO A 12 -8.43 5.27 -18.21
N VAL A 13 -8.83 5.72 -19.42
CA VAL A 13 -8.51 5.01 -20.67
C VAL A 13 -7.02 5.11 -20.98
N VAL A 14 -6.43 6.30 -20.82
CA VAL A 14 -4.99 6.53 -21.00
C VAL A 14 -4.20 5.75 -19.94
N PHE A 15 -4.65 5.80 -18.68
CA PHE A 15 -4.02 5.03 -17.61
C PHE A 15 -4.00 3.52 -17.92
N ARG A 16 -5.14 3.00 -18.38
CA ARG A 16 -5.29 1.60 -18.78
C ARG A 16 -4.38 1.25 -19.95
N ALA A 17 -4.30 2.08 -20.98
CA ALA A 17 -3.43 1.83 -22.14
C ALA A 17 -1.93 1.79 -21.78
N VAL A 18 -1.50 2.62 -20.82
CA VAL A 18 -0.11 2.67 -20.36
C VAL A 18 0.21 1.53 -19.38
N TYR A 19 -0.74 1.15 -18.50
CA TYR A 19 -0.45 0.27 -17.36
C TYR A 19 -1.16 -1.08 -17.32
N ASP A 20 -2.16 -1.38 -18.17
CA ASP A 20 -2.71 -2.75 -18.27
C ASP A 20 -1.66 -3.77 -18.74
N SER A 21 -0.51 -3.30 -19.24
CA SER A 21 0.63 -4.15 -19.50
C SER A 21 1.70 -3.95 -18.43
N PRO A 22 2.03 -4.99 -17.62
CA PRO A 22 3.23 -4.99 -16.78
C PRO A 22 4.50 -4.62 -17.58
N ALA A 23 4.47 -4.74 -18.91
CA ALA A 23 5.57 -4.38 -19.80
C ALA A 23 6.04 -2.91 -19.70
N SER A 24 5.21 -1.99 -19.22
CA SER A 24 5.56 -0.58 -19.05
C SER A 24 6.32 -0.27 -17.76
N LEU A 25 6.41 -1.22 -16.82
CA LEU A 25 7.17 -1.04 -15.59
C LEU A 25 8.68 -1.19 -15.84
N PRO A 26 9.55 -0.31 -15.30
CA PRO A 26 10.98 -0.28 -15.51
C PRO A 26 11.68 -1.28 -14.57
N GLY A 27 12.97 -1.50 -14.79
CA GLY A 27 13.73 -2.50 -14.04
C GLY A 27 13.64 -3.88 -14.70
N ARG A 28 14.52 -4.78 -14.25
CA ARG A 28 14.65 -6.11 -14.84
C ARG A 28 13.46 -7.01 -14.55
N HIS A 29 12.90 -6.90 -13.35
CA HIS A 29 11.83 -7.75 -12.86
C HIS A 29 10.60 -6.94 -12.45
N ARG A 30 9.44 -7.59 -12.55
CA ARG A 30 8.12 -7.06 -12.21
C ARG A 30 7.34 -8.12 -11.48
N TRP A 31 6.70 -7.76 -10.39
CA TRP A 31 5.95 -8.70 -9.57
C TRP A 31 4.87 -7.96 -8.79
N THR A 32 3.94 -8.71 -8.22
CA THR A 32 2.88 -8.16 -7.37
C THR A 32 3.24 -8.33 -5.90
N THR A 33 2.79 -7.38 -5.09
CA THR A 33 2.81 -7.50 -3.63
C THR A 33 2.00 -8.73 -3.23
N PRO A 34 2.59 -9.70 -2.51
CA PRO A 34 1.87 -10.87 -2.05
C PRO A 34 0.69 -10.50 -1.15
N GLU A 35 -0.39 -11.28 -1.20
CA GLU A 35 -1.62 -11.00 -0.45
C GLU A 35 -1.39 -10.82 1.05
N HIS A 36 -0.50 -11.61 1.66
CA HIS A 36 -0.17 -11.48 3.09
C HIS A 36 0.49 -10.12 3.41
N ASP A 37 1.29 -9.57 2.51
CA ASP A 37 1.91 -8.26 2.66
C ASP A 37 0.90 -7.13 2.38
N VAL A 38 -0.10 -7.35 1.51
CA VAL A 38 -1.25 -6.42 1.39
C VAL A 38 -2.00 -6.31 2.72
N ARG A 39 -2.25 -7.43 3.41
CA ARG A 39 -2.90 -7.40 4.74
C ARG A 39 -2.03 -6.72 5.80
N ARG A 40 -0.71 -6.91 5.77
CA ARG A 40 0.22 -6.19 6.65
C ARG A 40 0.22 -4.69 6.36
N LEU A 41 0.12 -4.29 5.09
CA LEU A 41 0.05 -2.91 4.66
C LEU A 41 -1.22 -2.22 5.15
N GLU A 42 -2.39 -2.85 5.01
CA GLU A 42 -3.65 -2.32 5.56
C GLU A 42 -3.54 -2.10 7.06
N LYS A 43 -3.01 -3.08 7.80
CA LYS A 43 -2.78 -2.96 9.24
C LYS A 43 -1.80 -1.81 9.58
N LEU A 44 -0.71 -1.68 8.82
CA LEU A 44 0.29 -0.64 9.00
C LEU A 44 -0.30 0.76 8.79
N LEU A 45 -1.22 0.89 7.83
CA LEU A 45 -1.90 2.14 7.52
C LEU A 45 -3.17 2.37 8.35
N ASN A 46 -3.52 1.47 9.27
CA ASN A 46 -4.78 1.49 10.02
C ASN A 46 -6.03 1.46 9.11
N MET A 47 -5.93 0.85 7.94
CA MET A 47 -7.06 0.64 7.04
C MET A 47 -7.96 -0.50 7.54
N PRO A 48 -9.26 -0.46 7.26
CA PRO A 48 -10.13 -1.63 7.40
C PRO A 48 -9.54 -2.86 6.66
N PRO A 49 -9.71 -4.07 7.21
CA PRO A 49 -9.29 -5.27 6.51
C PRO A 49 -10.01 -5.39 5.16
N ARG A 50 -9.27 -5.75 4.11
CA ARG A 50 -9.82 -5.88 2.74
C ARG A 50 -10.30 -4.55 2.17
N SER A 51 -9.62 -3.45 2.47
CA SER A 51 -9.80 -2.19 1.73
C SER A 51 -9.06 -2.20 0.39
N ILE A 52 -7.91 -2.88 0.27
CA ILE A 52 -7.12 -2.95 -0.97
C ILE A 52 -7.57 -4.17 -1.80
N GLY A 53 -8.19 -3.91 -2.97
CA GLY A 53 -8.79 -4.94 -3.82
C GLY A 53 -8.07 -5.29 -5.12
N ALA A 54 -6.99 -4.60 -5.48
CA ALA A 54 -6.23 -4.87 -6.70
C ALA A 54 -4.75 -5.12 -6.42
N PRO A 55 -4.04 -5.82 -7.34
CA PRO A 55 -2.65 -6.15 -7.10
C PRO A 55 -1.79 -4.88 -7.13
N LEU A 56 -0.94 -4.73 -6.10
CA LEU A 56 0.02 -3.65 -6.01
C LEU A 56 1.33 -4.07 -6.68
N TRP A 57 1.57 -3.56 -7.89
CA TRP A 57 2.74 -3.89 -8.69
C TRP A 57 4.01 -3.23 -8.15
N VAL A 58 5.11 -3.99 -8.19
CA VAL A 58 6.47 -3.56 -7.84
C VAL A 58 7.39 -3.94 -9.00
N SER A 59 8.43 -3.14 -9.21
CA SER A 59 9.47 -3.48 -10.17
C SER A 59 10.86 -3.13 -9.65
N GLY A 60 11.88 -3.72 -10.24
CA GLY A 60 13.25 -3.52 -9.76
C GLY A 60 14.22 -4.49 -10.35
N ASP A 61 15.48 -4.33 -9.95
CA ASP A 61 16.59 -5.12 -10.49
C ASP A 61 16.71 -6.49 -9.83
N GLU A 62 16.32 -6.59 -8.56
CA GLU A 62 16.26 -7.85 -7.80
C GLU A 62 14.92 -7.91 -7.03
N PRO A 63 14.11 -8.97 -7.22
CA PRO A 63 12.80 -9.05 -6.60
C PRO A 63 12.83 -9.53 -5.16
N ASP A 64 13.87 -10.27 -4.77
CA ASP A 64 14.00 -10.90 -3.47
C ASP A 64 15.10 -10.22 -2.64
N CYS A 65 14.90 -10.12 -1.33
CA CYS A 65 15.89 -9.58 -0.42
C CYS A 65 17.16 -10.44 -0.46
N PRO A 66 18.35 -9.86 -0.72
CA PRO A 66 19.58 -10.63 -0.88
C PRO A 66 20.03 -11.33 0.41
N LYS A 67 19.53 -10.90 1.57
CA LYS A 67 19.89 -11.45 2.88
C LYS A 67 18.98 -12.60 3.33
N CYS A 68 17.67 -12.50 3.10
CA CYS A 68 16.70 -13.44 3.66
C CYS A 68 15.80 -14.12 2.61
N GLY A 69 15.95 -13.77 1.33
CA GLY A 69 15.17 -14.34 0.23
C GLY A 69 13.71 -13.90 0.19
N ARG A 70 13.26 -13.03 1.09
CA ARG A 70 11.87 -12.54 1.07
C ARG A 70 11.63 -11.66 -0.15
N ARG A 71 10.52 -11.91 -0.86
CA ARG A 71 10.00 -11.06 -1.94
C ARG A 71 9.77 -9.63 -1.44
N MET A 72 10.43 -8.67 -2.08
CA MET A 72 10.23 -7.24 -1.80
C MET A 72 8.82 -6.82 -2.21
N SER A 73 8.24 -5.83 -1.54
CA SER A 73 6.82 -5.51 -1.73
C SER A 73 6.48 -4.04 -1.44
N TRP A 74 5.26 -3.62 -1.72
CA TRP A 74 4.76 -2.31 -1.28
C TRP A 74 4.80 -2.14 0.23
N TYR A 75 4.67 -3.23 1.00
CA TYR A 75 4.77 -3.18 2.45
C TYR A 75 6.16 -2.68 2.89
N ASP A 76 7.23 -3.11 2.23
CA ASP A 76 8.60 -2.68 2.54
C ASP A 76 8.83 -1.21 2.24
N ILE A 77 8.32 -0.75 1.10
CA ILE A 77 8.42 0.65 0.68
C ILE A 77 7.68 1.53 1.68
N VAL A 78 6.44 1.18 2.02
CA VAL A 78 5.60 1.98 2.93
C VAL A 78 6.13 1.93 4.36
N ALA A 79 6.53 0.76 4.86
CA ALA A 79 7.16 0.63 6.17
C ALA A 79 8.46 1.45 6.25
N SER A 80 9.21 1.54 5.17
CA SER A 80 10.41 2.38 5.09
C SER A 80 10.10 3.87 5.06
N ALA A 81 9.09 4.29 4.30
CA ALA A 81 8.72 5.69 4.08
C ALA A 81 7.95 6.34 5.25
N LEU A 82 7.19 5.55 6.02
CA LEU A 82 6.40 6.05 7.16
C LEU A 82 7.26 6.62 8.30
N HIS A 83 8.57 6.37 8.30
CA HIS A 83 9.48 6.96 9.29
C HIS A 83 9.94 8.39 8.98
N GLY A 84 9.50 9.04 7.89
CA GLY A 84 9.94 10.42 7.67
C GLY A 84 9.36 11.24 6.53
N VAL A 85 8.45 10.75 5.67
CA VAL A 85 8.06 11.51 4.47
C VAL A 85 6.55 11.67 4.25
N HIS A 86 5.70 10.73 4.67
CA HIS A 86 4.26 10.78 4.34
C HIS A 86 3.35 10.35 5.51
N GLU A 87 2.27 11.09 5.72
CA GLU A 87 1.17 10.70 6.60
C GLU A 87 0.46 9.43 6.08
N PRO A 88 0.04 8.48 6.92
CA PRO A 88 -0.67 7.26 6.49
C PRO A 88 -1.90 7.54 5.61
N ALA A 89 -2.65 8.60 5.92
CA ALA A 89 -3.81 9.03 5.13
C ALA A 89 -3.42 9.50 3.71
N MET A 90 -2.25 10.10 3.54
CA MET A 90 -1.74 10.46 2.21
C MET A 90 -1.44 9.19 1.43
N ILE A 91 -0.77 8.21 2.04
CA ILE A 91 -0.46 6.91 1.40
C ILE A 91 -1.75 6.17 1.03
N ALA A 92 -2.78 6.23 1.87
CA ALA A 92 -4.09 5.67 1.54
C ALA A 92 -4.69 6.29 0.28
N ARG A 93 -4.71 7.62 0.18
CA ARG A 93 -5.21 8.33 -1.02
C ARG A 93 -4.39 8.01 -2.27
N VAL A 94 -3.11 7.71 -2.10
CA VAL A 94 -2.21 7.27 -3.19
C VAL A 94 -2.51 5.86 -3.68
N ILE A 95 -2.90 4.96 -2.77
CA ILE A 95 -3.21 3.56 -3.09
C ILE A 95 -4.63 3.44 -3.65
N LEU A 96 -5.58 4.11 -3.01
CA LEU A 96 -7.03 3.92 -3.11
C LEU A 96 -7.75 5.03 -3.90
N GLY A 97 -7.05 6.07 -4.33
CA GLY A 97 -7.62 7.24 -5.00
C GLY A 97 -8.28 6.94 -6.35
N ASP A 98 -9.12 7.87 -6.78
CA ASP A 98 -9.75 7.88 -8.10
C ASP A 98 -8.79 8.44 -9.17
N ARG A 99 -7.96 9.42 -8.81
CA ARG A 99 -7.04 10.11 -9.73
C ARG A 99 -5.93 9.20 -10.22
N LYS A 100 -5.78 9.11 -11.54
CA LYS A 100 -4.78 8.23 -12.16
C LYS A 100 -3.57 9.05 -12.55
N TYR A 101 -2.40 8.65 -12.09
CA TYR A 101 -1.16 9.38 -12.34
C TYR A 101 -0.18 8.52 -13.13
N VAL A 102 0.43 9.12 -14.16
CA VAL A 102 1.46 8.50 -14.98
C VAL A 102 2.73 9.32 -14.83
N ASN A 103 3.86 8.64 -14.58
CA ASN A 103 5.15 9.28 -14.76
C ASN A 103 5.51 9.19 -16.25
N THR A 104 5.89 10.31 -16.83
CA THR A 104 6.35 10.39 -18.22
C THR A 104 7.81 9.94 -18.39
N GLU A 105 8.53 9.73 -17.28
CA GLU A 105 9.93 9.31 -17.23
C GLU A 105 10.15 8.11 -16.30
N VAL A 106 11.28 7.40 -16.48
CA VAL A 106 11.69 6.28 -15.61
C VAL A 106 12.07 6.83 -14.22
N PRO A 107 11.38 6.44 -13.14
CA PRO A 107 11.68 6.92 -11.80
C PRO A 107 13.00 6.33 -11.30
N ASP A 108 13.74 7.13 -10.54
CA ASP A 108 14.90 6.68 -9.78
C ASP A 108 14.50 5.58 -8.76
N ALA A 109 15.49 4.81 -8.31
CA ALA A 109 15.28 3.85 -7.22
C ALA A 109 14.84 4.60 -5.95
N ILE A 110 13.93 4.00 -5.18
CA ILE A 110 13.43 4.60 -3.93
C ILE A 110 14.56 4.54 -2.89
N PRO A 111 15.07 5.68 -2.40
CA PRO A 111 16.14 5.68 -1.42
C PRO A 111 15.63 5.22 -0.04
N GLY A 112 16.52 4.61 0.75
CA GLY A 112 16.25 4.29 2.15
C GLY A 112 15.27 3.14 2.39
N VAL A 113 14.96 2.34 1.35
CA VAL A 113 14.15 1.13 1.54
C VAL A 113 14.95 0.07 2.28
N TYR A 114 14.30 -0.58 3.23
CA TYR A 114 14.83 -1.75 3.93
C TYR A 114 13.83 -2.90 3.87
N CYS A 115 14.35 -4.13 3.97
CA CYS A 115 13.52 -5.32 4.13
C CYS A 115 12.82 -5.28 5.50
N SER A 116 11.51 -5.44 5.53
CA SER A 116 10.74 -5.36 6.76
C SER A 116 11.04 -6.48 7.75
N ASP A 117 11.53 -7.62 7.27
CA ASP A 117 11.79 -8.79 8.11
C ASP A 117 13.22 -8.81 8.68
N CYS A 118 14.23 -8.52 7.86
CA CYS A 118 15.65 -8.62 8.26
C CYS A 118 16.39 -7.28 8.37
N ARG A 119 15.69 -6.17 8.07
CA ARG A 119 16.18 -4.77 8.08
C ARG A 119 17.37 -4.50 7.15
N SER A 120 17.69 -5.43 6.24
CA SER A 120 18.72 -5.20 5.22
C SER A 120 18.33 -4.02 4.33
N PRO A 121 19.26 -3.10 4.00
CA PRO A 121 19.00 -2.09 2.98
C PRO A 121 18.72 -2.77 1.63
N ILE A 122 17.86 -2.14 0.84
CA ILE A 122 17.44 -2.61 -0.48
C ILE A 122 17.70 -1.48 -1.48
N GLU A 123 18.47 -1.79 -2.51
CA GLU A 123 18.82 -0.89 -3.60
C GLU A 123 18.05 -1.27 -4.87
N GLY A 124 17.95 -0.35 -5.82
CA GLY A 124 17.35 -0.62 -7.14
C GLY A 124 15.84 -0.89 -7.13
N LEU A 125 15.19 -0.91 -5.95
CA LEU A 125 13.75 -1.08 -5.84
C LEU A 125 13.05 0.17 -6.38
N ARG A 126 12.12 -0.05 -7.28
CA ARG A 126 11.30 0.99 -7.89
C ARG A 126 9.85 0.66 -7.61
N SER A 127 9.11 1.66 -7.19
CA SER A 127 7.68 1.65 -7.40
C SER A 127 7.44 2.79 -8.36
N PHE A 128 6.93 2.46 -9.54
CA PHE A 128 6.40 3.52 -10.36
C PHE A 128 5.29 4.19 -9.56
N LYS A 129 5.30 5.53 -9.53
CA LYS A 129 4.18 6.31 -8.99
C LYS A 129 2.93 6.16 -9.89
N CYS A 130 2.60 4.97 -10.39
CA CYS A 130 1.24 4.69 -10.85
C CYS A 130 0.37 4.60 -9.61
N HIS A 131 -0.13 5.76 -9.22
CA HIS A 131 -1.21 5.82 -8.26
C HIS A 131 -2.43 5.20 -8.92
N ASN A 132 -3.02 4.27 -8.18
CA ASN A 132 -4.37 3.75 -8.30
C ASN A 132 -4.63 2.66 -9.34
N TRP A 133 -4.23 1.44 -8.95
CA TRP A 133 -5.00 0.25 -9.32
C TRP A 133 -5.87 -0.29 -8.19
N ALA A 134 -5.65 0.08 -6.91
CA ALA A 134 -6.47 -0.47 -5.85
C ALA A 134 -7.89 0.10 -5.91
N TYR A 135 -8.82 -0.72 -6.37
CA TYR A 135 -10.22 -0.51 -6.09
C TYR A 135 -10.41 -0.69 -4.58
N THR A 136 -11.02 0.31 -3.95
CA THR A 136 -11.58 0.17 -2.62
C THR A 136 -12.86 -0.65 -2.72
N PHE A 137 -13.10 -1.55 -1.76
CA PHE A 137 -14.41 -2.20 -1.63
C PHE A 137 -15.46 -1.28 -0.98
N GLU A 138 -15.02 -0.12 -0.47
CA GLU A 138 -15.79 0.88 0.28
C GLU A 138 -15.44 2.28 -0.25
N SER A 139 -16.09 3.38 0.16
CA SER A 139 -15.67 4.71 -0.32
C SER A 139 -14.31 5.13 0.29
N LEU A 140 -13.48 5.85 -0.49
CA LEU A 140 -12.17 6.32 -0.02
C LEU A 140 -12.31 7.20 1.23
N GLU A 141 -13.30 8.08 1.24
CA GLU A 141 -13.61 8.97 2.35
C GLU A 141 -13.91 8.18 3.62
N GLU A 142 -14.76 7.14 3.55
CA GLU A 142 -15.07 6.27 4.69
C GLU A 142 -13.85 5.48 5.19
N VAL A 143 -12.96 5.08 4.28
CA VAL A 143 -11.69 4.41 4.66
C VAL A 143 -10.79 5.37 5.40
N VAL A 144 -10.59 6.58 4.88
CA VAL A 144 -9.75 7.61 5.51
C VAL A 144 -10.32 8.05 6.86
N GLU A 145 -11.64 8.23 6.98
CA GLU A 145 -12.30 8.56 8.25
C GLU A 145 -12.08 7.48 9.31
N ARG A 146 -12.19 6.20 8.94
CA ARG A 146 -11.93 5.09 9.88
C ARG A 146 -10.46 4.96 10.26
N MET A 147 -9.55 5.28 9.34
CA MET A 147 -8.12 5.36 9.64
C MET A 147 -7.82 6.45 10.67
N THR A 148 -8.47 7.61 10.60
CA THR A 148 -8.24 8.75 11.49
C THR A 148 -9.06 8.69 12.79
N GLY A 149 -10.18 7.97 12.82
CA GLY A 149 -11.12 7.89 13.94
C GLY A 149 -10.99 6.69 14.90
N GLY A 150 -9.97 5.84 14.76
CA GLY A 150 -9.95 4.54 15.44
C GLY A 150 -9.47 4.50 16.91
N ARG A 151 -10.37 4.71 17.87
CA ARG A 151 -10.31 4.02 19.18
C ARG A 151 -11.68 3.52 19.64
N ALA A 152 -12.34 2.71 18.82
CA ALA A 152 -13.42 1.86 19.34
C ALA A 152 -12.79 0.69 20.10
N GLN A 153 -12.64 0.85 21.43
CA GLN A 153 -12.42 -0.29 22.31
C GLN A 153 -13.61 -1.25 22.16
N PRO A 154 -13.40 -2.58 22.15
CA PRO A 154 -14.51 -3.49 22.37
C PRO A 154 -15.06 -3.20 23.77
N ALA A 155 -16.34 -2.82 23.85
CA ALA A 155 -17.01 -2.60 25.12
C ALA A 155 -16.83 -3.84 26.02
N PRO A 156 -16.53 -3.67 27.33
CA PRO A 156 -16.43 -4.80 28.23
C PRO A 156 -17.76 -5.54 28.23
N ARG A 157 -17.72 -6.84 27.94
CA ARG A 157 -18.88 -7.74 28.13
C ARG A 157 -19.31 -7.59 29.58
N ARG A 158 -20.54 -7.09 29.79
CA ARG A 158 -21.21 -7.21 31.09
C ARG A 158 -21.20 -8.69 31.51
N PRO A 159 -20.83 -9.03 32.75
CA PRO A 159 -21.04 -10.38 33.26
C PRO A 159 -22.53 -10.71 33.15
N ALA A 160 -22.82 -11.90 32.63
CA ALA A 160 -24.18 -12.42 32.59
C ALA A 160 -24.77 -12.44 34.00
N ASP A 161 -25.99 -11.92 34.13
CA ASP A 161 -26.77 -11.99 35.36
C ASP A 161 -26.83 -13.44 35.84
N ALA A 162 -26.45 -13.61 37.10
CA ALA A 162 -26.51 -14.87 37.81
C ALA A 162 -27.96 -15.36 37.86
N ALA A 163 -28.13 -16.65 37.65
CA ALA A 163 -29.39 -17.38 37.70
C ALA A 163 -30.20 -17.09 38.98
N GLU A 164 -31.47 -16.75 38.81
CA GLU A 164 -32.48 -16.87 39.87
C GLU A 164 -32.85 -18.35 40.08
N PRO A 165 -32.89 -18.87 41.32
CA PRO A 165 -33.44 -20.18 41.61
C PRO A 165 -34.98 -20.13 41.67
N PRO A 166 -35.69 -21.25 41.42
CA PRO A 166 -37.15 -21.26 41.52
C PRO A 166 -37.58 -21.19 43.00
N ALA A 167 -38.61 -20.38 43.25
CA ALA A 167 -39.24 -20.17 44.55
C ALA A 167 -40.11 -21.39 45.00
N PRO A 168 -40.44 -21.52 46.30
CA PRO A 168 -40.82 -22.77 46.96
C PRO A 168 -42.24 -23.28 46.64
#